data_AF-A0A6G9YVX2-F1
#
_entry.id   AF-A0A6G9YVX2-F1
#
_cell.length_a   1.000
_cell.length_b   1.000
_cell.length_c   1.000
_cell.angle_alpha   90.00
_cell.angle_beta   90.00
_cell.angle_gamma   90.00
#
_symmetry.space_group_name_H-M   'P 1'
#
loop_
_entity.id
_entity.type
_entity.pdbx_description
1 polymer ?
#
loop_
_entity_poly.entity_id
_entity_poly.type
_entity_poly.pdbx_seq_one_letter_code
_entity_poly.pdbx_strand_id
1 'polypeptide(L)'
;MTTSETERLQWAADLEGARFVASMMHRQTAIAVDNPRPFVASAQQALLETPMGRLVRNYDQQAAIHGTPLGRAVAKPVEFVRSLLTRPQPLMTDQVNADGAAIVQAIDRALSDLSKLDDASDSLEDVVAALERDYLLSLTVTLTGHNVLTGRLAEWEKGGGGDFLDVASLRLVADEGVGRVHMRYVRSATDAGITTFVIGSGMESLDRYPPLQYMLYSQWFTYIYDLWEERYRERIAIAHGMAPDGNPWRRSDIRNNLFGDIRNIRNDVVHKRGEVDASANNTRLTWFENSENIEPQPEQMLSLAALFPRDELLTAPVRPEPGKRTEIPWTVAPELVDDVKRRALDLGMTKAQKREIGIEALQLWLDAHPC
;
A
#
# COMPACT_ATOMS: atom_id res chain seq x y z
N MET A 1 -2.57 -7.79 -1.70
CA MET A 1 -1.60 -7.45 -0.64
C MET A 1 -2.21 -6.46 0.30
N THR A 2 -2.81 -6.92 1.38
CA THR A 2 -3.24 -6.16 2.55
C THR A 2 -2.07 -5.95 3.52
N THR A 3 -2.18 -5.08 4.52
CA THR A 3 -1.15 -4.97 5.58
C THR A 3 -0.96 -6.28 6.33
N SER A 4 -2.05 -7.01 6.58
CA SER A 4 -2.07 -8.35 7.17
C SER A 4 -1.41 -9.40 6.27
N GLU A 5 -1.63 -9.33 4.95
CA GLU A 5 -1.00 -10.21 3.96
C GLU A 5 0.49 -9.89 3.75
N THR A 6 0.86 -8.60 3.71
CA THR A 6 2.27 -8.19 3.65
C THR A 6 3.03 -8.62 4.90
N GLU A 7 2.42 -8.46 6.08
CA GLU A 7 3.01 -8.95 7.34
C GLU A 7 3.09 -10.47 7.36
N ARG A 8 2.03 -11.18 6.93
CA ARG A 8 2.02 -12.64 6.79
C ARG A 8 3.12 -13.13 5.86
N LEU A 9 3.31 -12.48 4.71
CA LEU A 9 4.35 -12.84 3.74
C LEU A 9 5.75 -12.51 4.24
N GLN A 10 5.92 -11.39 4.96
CA GLN A 10 7.18 -11.08 5.63
C GLN A 10 7.53 -12.13 6.69
N TRP A 11 6.56 -12.53 7.51
CA TRP A 11 6.72 -13.59 8.51
C TRP A 11 7.00 -14.95 7.87
N ALA A 12 6.33 -15.27 6.75
CA ALA A 12 6.63 -16.47 5.98
C ALA A 12 8.07 -16.46 5.47
N ALA A 13 8.55 -15.33 4.91
CA ALA A 13 9.92 -15.18 4.45
C ALA A 13 10.95 -15.30 5.58
N ASP A 14 10.69 -14.69 6.74
CA ASP A 14 11.56 -14.78 7.92
C ASP A 14 11.63 -16.24 8.44
N LEU A 15 10.49 -16.94 8.47
CA LEU A 15 10.40 -18.35 8.82
C LEU A 15 11.16 -19.23 7.82
N GLU A 16 11.00 -19.01 6.51
CA GLU A 16 11.73 -19.75 5.48
C GLU A 16 13.25 -19.56 5.59
N GLY A 17 13.70 -18.34 5.87
CA GLY A 17 15.10 -18.04 6.13
C GLY A 17 15.64 -18.81 7.34
N ALA A 18 14.90 -18.80 8.46
CA ALA A 18 15.28 -19.55 9.65
C ALA A 18 15.26 -21.08 9.41
N ARG A 19 14.27 -21.57 8.67
CA ARG A 19 14.15 -22.98 8.27
C ARG A 19 15.33 -23.45 7.43
N PHE A 20 15.77 -22.63 6.46
CA PHE A 20 16.92 -22.94 5.64
C PHE A 20 18.17 -23.16 6.51
N VAL A 21 18.45 -22.24 7.43
CA VAL A 21 19.60 -22.34 8.35
C VAL A 21 19.47 -23.56 9.27
N ALA A 22 18.30 -23.76 9.90
CA ALA A 22 18.06 -24.91 10.78
C ALA A 22 18.21 -26.25 10.03
N SER A 23 17.75 -26.34 8.78
CA SER A 23 17.89 -27.53 7.93
C SER A 23 19.35 -27.80 7.52
N MET A 24 20.14 -26.73 7.28
CA MET A 24 21.57 -26.84 7.01
C MET A 24 22.29 -27.38 8.24
N MET A 25 22.01 -26.81 9.42
CA MET A 25 22.60 -27.26 10.69
C MET A 25 22.24 -28.71 10.99
N HIS A 26 20.96 -29.07 10.91
CA HIS A 26 20.50 -30.45 11.09
C HIS A 26 21.26 -31.42 10.17
N ARG A 27 21.35 -31.13 8.87
CA ARG A 27 22.07 -32.00 7.93
C ARG A 27 23.57 -32.08 8.22
N GLN A 28 24.21 -30.97 8.56
CA GLN A 28 25.65 -30.93 8.83
C GLN A 28 26.02 -31.64 10.13
N THR A 29 25.16 -31.59 11.15
CA THR A 29 25.43 -32.27 12.42
C THR A 29 24.97 -33.73 12.45
N ALA A 30 24.16 -34.16 11.47
CA ALA A 30 23.70 -35.55 11.35
C ALA A 30 24.86 -36.55 11.26
N ILE A 31 25.98 -36.15 10.64
CA ILE A 31 27.18 -36.99 10.52
C ILE A 31 27.92 -37.22 11.85
N ALA A 32 27.58 -36.44 12.88
CA ALA A 32 28.24 -36.45 14.19
C ALA A 32 27.27 -36.86 15.32
N VAL A 33 26.14 -37.49 14.99
CA VAL A 33 25.16 -37.95 15.99
C VAL A 33 25.72 -39.10 16.83
N ASP A 34 26.44 -40.05 16.21
CA ASP A 34 27.04 -41.18 16.91
C ASP A 34 28.34 -40.83 17.68
N ASN A 35 28.89 -39.65 17.44
CA ASN A 35 30.07 -39.14 18.14
C ASN A 35 30.02 -37.60 18.30
N PRO A 36 29.27 -37.10 19.29
CA PRO A 36 28.99 -35.67 19.43
C PRO A 36 30.24 -34.83 19.70
N ARG A 37 30.35 -33.69 19.02
CA ARG A 37 31.46 -32.73 19.18
C ARG A 37 30.94 -31.38 19.68
N PRO A 38 31.73 -30.64 20.49
CA PRO A 38 31.37 -29.29 20.89
C PRO A 38 31.53 -28.32 19.71
N PHE A 39 30.57 -27.41 19.55
CA PHE A 39 30.70 -26.23 18.71
C PHE A 39 31.72 -25.26 19.32
N VAL A 40 32.46 -24.56 18.46
CA VAL A 40 33.32 -23.46 18.90
C VAL A 40 32.46 -22.30 19.40
N ALA A 41 32.90 -21.61 20.46
CA ALA A 41 32.14 -20.53 21.10
C ALA A 41 31.70 -19.42 20.11
N SER A 42 32.55 -19.11 19.12
CA SER A 42 32.27 -18.13 18.07
C SER A 42 31.13 -18.55 17.13
N ALA A 43 30.89 -19.85 16.97
CA ALA A 43 29.84 -20.35 16.10
C ALA A 43 28.44 -20.02 16.64
N GLN A 44 28.24 -20.03 17.96
CA GLN A 44 26.95 -19.67 18.56
C GLN A 44 26.65 -18.17 18.41
N GLN A 45 27.66 -17.31 18.58
CA GLN A 45 27.50 -15.88 18.36
C GLN A 45 27.18 -15.58 16.89
N ALA A 46 27.78 -16.32 15.95
CA ALA A 46 27.46 -16.19 14.53
C ALA A 46 25.99 -16.57 14.22
N LEU A 47 25.36 -17.48 14.98
CA LEU A 47 23.95 -17.84 14.79
C LEU A 47 23.00 -16.66 15.05
N LEU A 48 23.37 -15.72 15.92
CA LEU A 48 22.58 -14.50 16.16
C LEU A 48 22.52 -13.60 14.93
N GLU A 49 23.54 -13.65 14.06
CA GLU A 49 23.58 -12.85 12.83
C GLU A 49 22.86 -13.53 11.65
N THR A 50 22.46 -14.79 11.81
CA THR A 50 21.71 -15.54 10.78
C THR A 50 20.22 -15.16 10.77
N PRO A 51 19.47 -15.60 9.73
CA PRO A 51 18.01 -15.55 9.74
C PRO A 51 17.34 -16.08 11.02
N MET A 52 17.93 -17.04 11.74
CA MET A 52 17.39 -17.52 13.03
C MET A 52 17.41 -16.43 14.10
N GLY A 53 18.53 -15.71 14.26
CA GLY A 53 18.61 -14.60 15.22
C GLY A 53 17.74 -13.41 14.81
N ARG A 54 17.59 -13.18 13.49
CA ARG A 54 16.67 -12.16 12.95
C ARG A 54 15.21 -12.48 13.29
N LEU A 55 14.79 -13.74 13.12
CA LEU A 55 13.44 -14.18 13.44
C LEU A 55 13.06 -13.85 14.90
N VAL A 56 13.95 -14.14 15.85
CA VAL A 56 13.73 -13.82 17.27
C VAL A 56 13.67 -12.31 17.52
N ARG A 57 14.62 -11.54 16.95
CA ARG A 57 14.63 -10.08 17.10
C ARG A 57 13.38 -9.42 16.54
N ASN A 58 12.96 -9.82 15.34
CA ASN A 58 11.75 -9.29 14.70
C ASN A 58 10.52 -9.57 15.56
N TYR A 59 10.43 -10.76 16.16
CA TYR A 59 9.30 -11.14 17.01
C TYR A 59 9.25 -10.34 18.30
N ASP A 60 10.41 -10.10 18.91
CA ASP A 60 10.53 -9.30 20.14
C ASP A 60 10.22 -7.82 19.91
N GLN A 61 10.56 -7.29 18.73
CA GLN A 61 10.29 -5.89 18.36
C GLN A 61 8.82 -5.64 17.98
N GLN A 62 8.09 -6.66 17.57
CA GLN A 62 6.69 -6.55 17.15
C GLN A 62 5.72 -6.96 18.26
N ALA A 63 5.73 -6.26 19.39
CA ALA A 63 4.79 -6.52 20.48
C ALA A 63 3.31 -6.46 20.05
N ALA A 64 2.99 -5.70 18.99
CA ALA A 64 1.63 -5.56 18.45
C ALA A 64 1.04 -6.87 17.90
N ILE A 65 1.86 -7.82 17.43
CA ILE A 65 1.34 -9.11 16.95
C ILE A 65 1.13 -10.11 18.08
N HIS A 66 1.59 -9.82 19.30
CA HIS A 66 1.51 -10.78 20.40
C HIS A 66 0.05 -10.99 20.79
N GLY A 67 -0.41 -12.25 20.80
CA GLY A 67 -1.80 -12.61 21.08
C GLY A 67 -2.74 -12.55 19.88
N THR A 68 -2.29 -12.11 18.70
CA THR A 68 -3.06 -12.21 17.45
C THR A 68 -2.95 -13.64 16.86
N PRO A 69 -3.82 -14.03 15.90
CA PRO A 69 -3.65 -15.28 15.16
C PRO A 69 -2.27 -15.41 14.50
N LEU A 70 -1.78 -14.31 13.90
CA LEU A 70 -0.44 -14.22 13.31
C LEU A 70 0.66 -14.46 14.35
N GLY A 71 0.61 -13.74 15.48
CA GLY A 71 1.59 -13.94 16.56
C GLY A 71 1.57 -15.34 17.14
N ARG A 72 0.39 -15.94 17.33
CA ARG A 72 0.26 -17.33 17.80
C ARG A 72 0.87 -18.34 16.82
N ALA A 73 0.70 -18.13 15.51
CA ALA A 73 1.27 -19.01 14.49
C ALA A 73 2.82 -18.98 14.51
N VAL A 74 3.43 -17.81 14.73
CA VAL A 74 4.90 -17.65 14.69
C VAL A 74 5.58 -17.84 16.05
N ALA A 75 4.85 -17.76 17.17
CA ALA A 75 5.44 -17.82 18.52
C ALA A 75 6.21 -19.12 18.80
N LYS A 76 5.66 -20.26 18.39
CA LYS A 76 6.26 -21.58 18.67
C LYS A 76 7.61 -21.79 17.98
N PRO A 77 7.78 -21.56 16.66
CA PRO A 77 9.10 -21.66 16.03
C PRO A 77 10.08 -20.62 16.59
N VAL A 78 9.63 -19.40 16.92
CA VAL A 78 10.47 -18.38 17.58
C VAL A 78 11.02 -18.91 18.90
N GLU A 79 10.21 -19.57 19.73
CA GLU A 79 10.65 -20.08 21.02
C GLU A 79 11.66 -21.22 20.89
N PHE A 80 11.46 -22.13 19.94
CA PHE A 80 12.46 -23.17 19.64
C PHE A 80 13.80 -22.58 19.20
N VAL A 81 13.76 -21.58 18.32
CA VAL A 81 14.96 -20.88 17.87
C VAL A 81 15.62 -20.12 19.03
N ARG A 82 14.84 -19.40 19.85
CA ARG A 82 15.33 -18.68 21.04
C ARG A 82 16.04 -19.63 22.00
N SER A 83 15.43 -20.78 22.29
CA SER A 83 15.99 -21.81 23.19
C SER A 83 17.33 -22.35 22.70
N LEU A 84 17.50 -22.55 21.39
CA LEU A 84 18.79 -22.93 20.82
C LEU A 84 19.82 -21.79 20.96
N LEU A 85 19.44 -20.55 20.66
CA LEU A 85 20.36 -19.41 20.65
C LEU A 85 20.84 -19.00 22.05
N THR A 86 20.00 -19.14 23.08
CA THR A 86 20.32 -18.74 24.47
C THR A 86 20.90 -19.86 25.33
N ARG A 87 21.05 -21.07 24.78
CA ARG A 87 21.55 -22.23 25.53
C ARG A 87 23.00 -22.02 26.01
N PRO A 88 23.34 -22.41 27.25
CA PRO A 88 24.72 -22.33 27.76
C PRO A 88 25.70 -23.18 26.94
N GLN A 89 26.95 -22.71 26.85
CA GLN A 89 28.02 -23.38 26.11
C GLN A 89 28.66 -24.55 26.88
N PRO A 90 29.25 -25.53 26.18
CA PRO A 90 29.29 -25.66 24.71
C PRO A 90 28.02 -26.33 24.15
N LEU A 91 27.58 -25.87 22.97
CA LEU A 91 26.55 -26.58 22.19
C LEU A 91 27.14 -27.88 21.62
N MET A 92 26.43 -29.00 21.76
CA MET A 92 26.86 -30.29 21.21
C MET A 92 26.19 -30.57 19.86
N THR A 93 26.88 -31.27 18.95
CA THR A 93 26.36 -31.54 17.59
C THR A 93 25.08 -32.36 17.57
N ASP A 94 24.90 -33.31 18.47
CA ASP A 94 23.68 -34.09 18.65
C ASP A 94 22.49 -33.22 19.09
N GLN A 95 22.73 -32.31 20.04
CA GLN A 95 21.73 -31.35 20.50
C GLN A 95 21.31 -30.41 19.37
N VAL A 96 22.29 -29.85 18.65
CA VAL A 96 22.03 -28.99 17.49
C VAL A 96 21.31 -29.75 16.37
N ASN A 97 21.61 -31.04 16.19
CA ASN A 97 20.90 -31.90 15.24
C ASN A 97 19.41 -32.02 15.62
N ALA A 98 19.12 -32.36 16.87
CA ALA A 98 17.77 -32.53 17.38
C ALA A 98 16.98 -31.22 17.36
N ASP A 99 17.58 -30.11 17.82
CA ASP A 99 16.97 -28.79 17.79
C ASP A 99 16.69 -28.33 16.36
N GLY A 100 17.63 -28.55 15.44
CA GLY A 100 17.45 -28.24 14.02
C GLY A 100 16.24 -28.97 13.41
N ALA A 101 16.05 -30.25 13.72
CA ALA A 101 14.88 -31.01 13.29
C ALA A 101 13.57 -30.47 13.90
N ALA A 102 13.58 -30.16 15.20
CA ALA A 102 12.42 -29.62 15.91
C ALA A 102 12.02 -28.23 15.38
N ILE A 103 13.00 -27.37 15.12
CA ILE A 103 12.81 -26.04 14.52
C ILE A 103 12.20 -26.18 13.13
N VAL A 104 12.74 -27.03 12.26
CA VAL A 104 12.18 -27.25 10.91
C VAL A 104 10.73 -27.72 10.99
N GLN A 105 10.42 -28.68 11.86
CA GLN A 105 9.04 -29.16 12.04
C GLN A 105 8.12 -28.07 12.59
N ALA A 106 8.58 -27.24 13.53
CA ALA A 106 7.81 -26.14 14.07
C ALA A 106 7.52 -25.06 13.01
N ILE A 107 8.51 -24.76 12.17
CA ILE A 107 8.37 -23.80 11.08
C ILE A 107 7.43 -24.34 9.99
N ASP A 108 7.54 -25.61 9.60
CA ASP A 108 6.65 -26.21 8.59
C ASP A 108 5.18 -26.13 9.02
N ARG A 109 4.90 -26.34 10.31
CA ARG A 109 3.56 -26.15 10.87
C ARG A 109 3.13 -24.70 10.85
N ALA A 110 4.00 -23.78 11.27
CA ALA A 110 3.71 -22.35 11.27
C ALA A 110 3.41 -21.83 9.85
N LEU A 111 4.18 -22.22 8.85
CA LEU A 111 3.93 -21.86 7.44
C LEU A 111 2.57 -22.39 6.96
N SER A 112 2.21 -23.62 7.34
CA SER A 112 0.87 -24.16 7.06
C SER A 112 -0.24 -23.37 7.74
N ASP A 113 -0.05 -22.98 9.01
CA ASP A 113 -1.04 -22.20 9.75
C ASP A 113 -1.17 -20.79 9.17
N LEU A 114 -0.06 -20.13 8.80
CA LEU A 114 -0.05 -18.84 8.12
C LEU A 114 -0.84 -18.91 6.80
N SER A 115 -0.65 -19.96 6.00
CA SER A 115 -1.38 -20.11 4.72
C SER A 115 -2.90 -20.27 4.87
N LYS A 116 -3.38 -20.61 6.07
CA LYS A 116 -4.80 -20.78 6.40
C LYS A 116 -5.40 -19.57 7.12
N LEU A 117 -4.60 -18.56 7.46
CA LEU A 117 -5.13 -17.31 7.98
C LEU A 117 -5.83 -16.61 6.81
N ASP A 118 -7.16 -16.59 6.84
CA ASP A 118 -7.98 -15.89 5.85
C ASP A 118 -7.76 -14.37 5.93
N ASP A 119 -7.73 -13.71 4.77
CA ASP A 119 -7.71 -12.23 4.68
C ASP A 119 -9.02 -11.59 5.21
N ALA A 120 -10.02 -12.43 5.54
CA ALA A 120 -11.36 -12.03 5.99
C ALA A 120 -11.47 -11.72 7.49
N SER A 121 -10.39 -11.86 8.28
CA SER A 121 -10.43 -11.65 9.74
C SER A 121 -9.79 -10.36 10.23
N ASP A 122 -9.37 -9.45 9.35
CA ASP A 122 -8.86 -8.16 9.80
C ASP A 122 -10.02 -7.39 10.44
N SER A 123 -9.87 -6.97 11.70
CA SER A 123 -10.85 -6.07 12.31
C SER A 123 -10.92 -4.77 11.52
N LEU A 124 -12.05 -4.06 11.60
CA LEU A 124 -12.19 -2.76 10.94
C LEU A 124 -11.06 -1.80 11.37
N GLU A 125 -10.69 -1.84 12.64
CA GLU A 125 -9.58 -1.09 13.22
C GLU A 125 -8.24 -1.43 12.56
N ASP A 126 -7.97 -2.72 12.31
CA ASP A 126 -6.74 -3.16 11.65
C ASP A 126 -6.69 -2.70 10.18
N VAL A 127 -7.82 -2.81 9.46
CA VAL A 127 -7.91 -2.37 8.05
C VAL A 127 -7.70 -0.85 7.95
N VAL A 128 -8.29 -0.07 8.86
CA VAL A 128 -8.14 1.39 8.88
C VAL A 128 -6.73 1.80 9.29
N ALA A 129 -6.14 1.17 10.32
CA ALA A 129 -4.77 1.44 10.75
C ALA A 129 -3.75 1.10 9.64
N ALA A 130 -4.00 0.02 8.90
CA ALA A 130 -3.22 -0.36 7.74
C ALA A 130 -3.25 0.69 6.63
N LEU A 131 -4.45 1.21 6.30
CA LEU A 131 -4.61 2.27 5.31
C LEU A 131 -3.90 3.56 5.77
N GLU A 132 -4.05 3.92 7.05
CA GLU A 132 -3.38 5.11 7.63
C GLU A 132 -1.86 5.03 7.50
N ARG A 133 -1.29 3.86 7.82
CA ARG A 133 0.13 3.62 7.71
C ARG A 133 0.62 3.78 6.27
N ASP A 134 -0.05 3.15 5.31
CA ASP A 134 0.34 3.23 3.90
C ASP A 134 0.15 4.66 3.33
N TYR A 135 -0.90 5.36 3.77
CA TYR A 135 -1.13 6.77 3.47
C TYR A 135 0.02 7.65 3.96
N LEU A 136 0.37 7.57 5.25
CA LEU A 136 1.45 8.36 5.84
C LEU A 136 2.82 7.98 5.27
N LEU A 137 3.08 6.70 5.01
CA LEU A 137 4.33 6.24 4.42
C LEU A 137 4.50 6.79 3.00
N SER A 138 3.46 6.71 2.17
CA SER A 138 3.51 7.23 0.79
C SER A 138 3.72 8.76 0.75
N LEU A 139 3.07 9.48 1.67
CA LEU A 139 3.24 10.92 1.82
C LEU A 139 4.67 11.25 2.27
N THR A 140 5.20 10.49 3.24
CA THR A 140 6.58 10.61 3.73
C THR A 140 7.60 10.43 2.60
N VAL A 141 7.44 9.41 1.77
CA VAL A 141 8.31 9.16 0.61
C VAL A 141 8.28 10.35 -0.36
N THR A 142 7.10 10.85 -0.67
CA THR A 142 6.88 11.98 -1.58
C THR A 142 7.56 13.26 -1.07
N LEU A 143 7.32 13.61 0.19
CA LEU A 143 7.89 14.80 0.82
C LEU A 143 9.40 14.68 1.04
N THR A 144 9.90 13.48 1.33
CA THR A 144 11.35 13.22 1.44
C THR A 144 12.03 13.41 0.08
N GLY A 145 11.44 12.88 -0.99
CA GLY A 145 11.95 13.07 -2.36
C GLY A 145 12.05 14.55 -2.72
N HIS A 146 11.01 15.32 -2.42
CA HIS A 146 11.02 16.78 -2.58
C HIS A 146 12.16 17.42 -1.77
N ASN A 147 12.21 17.19 -0.46
CA ASN A 147 13.16 17.84 0.44
C ASN A 147 14.62 17.50 0.12
N VAL A 148 14.92 16.26 -0.25
CA VAL A 148 16.27 15.84 -0.62
C VAL A 148 16.73 16.56 -1.88
N LEU A 149 15.90 16.67 -2.91
CA LEU A 149 16.25 17.34 -4.16
C LEU A 149 16.44 18.85 -3.95
N THR A 150 15.53 19.50 -3.23
CA THR A 150 15.66 20.92 -2.87
C THR A 150 16.91 21.17 -2.02
N GLY A 151 17.23 20.28 -1.08
CA GLY A 151 18.45 20.37 -0.27
C GLY A 151 19.73 20.24 -1.09
N ARG A 152 19.78 19.32 -2.07
CA ARG A 152 20.94 19.18 -2.98
C ARG A 152 21.09 20.35 -3.93
N LEU A 153 19.98 20.92 -4.39
CA LEU A 153 20.03 22.15 -5.16
C LEU A 153 20.63 23.29 -4.34
N ALA A 154 20.16 23.50 -3.11
CA ALA A 154 20.68 24.54 -2.23
C ALA A 154 22.18 24.32 -1.87
N GLU A 155 22.65 23.07 -1.80
CA GLU A 155 24.07 22.74 -1.63
C GLU A 155 24.89 23.13 -2.87
N TRP A 156 24.41 22.77 -4.06
CA TRP A 156 25.06 23.10 -5.33
C TRP A 156 25.11 24.60 -5.57
N GLU A 157 24.04 25.34 -5.28
CA GLU A 157 23.98 26.81 -5.42
C GLU A 157 24.95 27.55 -4.49
N LYS A 158 25.33 26.93 -3.36
CA LYS A 158 26.39 27.44 -2.47
C LYS A 158 27.80 27.14 -2.97
N GLY A 159 27.94 26.48 -4.13
CA GLY A 159 29.22 26.17 -4.76
C GLY A 159 29.90 24.90 -4.25
N GLY A 160 29.16 24.00 -3.59
CA GLY A 160 29.70 22.73 -3.08
C GLY A 160 29.47 21.54 -4.04
N GLY A 161 30.39 20.57 -4.02
CA GLY A 161 30.07 19.16 -4.35
C GLY A 161 30.14 18.72 -5.82
N GLY A 162 30.19 19.62 -6.81
CA GLY A 162 30.28 19.27 -8.25
C GLY A 162 28.96 19.46 -9.01
N ASP A 163 29.01 19.45 -10.35
CA ASP A 163 27.90 19.90 -11.22
C ASP A 163 26.84 18.83 -11.54
N PHE A 164 27.02 17.60 -11.06
CA PHE A 164 26.13 16.48 -11.34
C PHE A 164 25.59 15.85 -10.05
N LEU A 165 24.31 15.51 -10.03
CA LEU A 165 23.69 14.67 -9.01
C LEU A 165 23.81 13.20 -9.43
N ASP A 166 24.50 12.40 -8.64
CA ASP A 166 24.53 10.94 -8.77
C ASP A 166 23.24 10.35 -8.18
N VAL A 167 22.40 9.74 -9.02
CA VAL A 167 21.04 9.29 -8.63
C VAL A 167 21.09 8.14 -7.62
N ALA A 168 22.12 7.28 -7.68
CA ALA A 168 22.24 6.12 -6.79
C ALA A 168 22.63 6.52 -5.36
N SER A 169 23.51 7.50 -5.22
CA SER A 169 24.01 7.96 -3.92
C SER A 169 23.35 9.25 -3.41
N LEU A 170 22.63 9.96 -4.28
CA LEU A 170 22.08 11.30 -4.05
C LEU A 170 23.15 12.27 -3.56
N ARG A 171 24.36 12.18 -4.13
CA ARG A 171 25.50 13.07 -3.84
C ARG A 171 25.85 13.89 -5.07
N LEU A 172 26.38 15.07 -4.81
CA LEU A 172 26.99 15.88 -5.86
C LEU A 172 28.35 15.28 -6.24
N VAL A 173 28.62 15.23 -7.54
CA VAL A 173 29.87 14.73 -8.13
C VAL A 173 30.32 15.65 -9.27
N ALA A 174 31.63 15.71 -9.52
CA ALA A 174 32.21 16.60 -10.52
C ALA A 174 32.05 16.09 -11.96
N ASP A 175 32.13 14.78 -12.16
CA ASP A 175 32.19 14.19 -13.50
C ASP A 175 30.81 13.76 -14.01
N GLU A 176 30.61 13.90 -15.32
CA GLU A 176 29.44 13.32 -16.02
C GLU A 176 29.47 11.78 -16.00
N GLY A 177 28.34 11.15 -16.31
CA GLY A 177 28.27 9.69 -16.40
C GLY A 177 26.85 9.14 -16.39
N VAL A 178 26.75 7.84 -16.64
CA VAL A 178 25.48 7.11 -16.59
C VAL A 178 24.91 7.15 -15.17
N GLY A 179 23.60 7.45 -15.05
CA GLY A 179 22.93 7.58 -13.76
C GLY A 179 23.17 8.92 -13.05
N ARG A 180 23.68 9.94 -13.77
CA ARG A 180 23.92 11.28 -13.24
C ARG A 180 23.09 12.32 -13.97
N VAL A 181 22.60 13.32 -13.24
CA VAL A 181 21.81 14.43 -13.77
C VAL A 181 22.55 15.74 -13.53
N HIS A 182 22.79 16.52 -14.57
CA HIS A 182 23.41 17.84 -14.41
C HIS A 182 22.50 18.75 -13.56
N MET A 183 23.06 19.44 -12.56
CA MET A 183 22.30 20.22 -11.58
C MET A 183 21.50 21.38 -12.18
N ARG A 184 21.94 21.97 -13.29
CA ARG A 184 21.12 22.89 -14.12
C ARG A 184 19.75 22.33 -14.53
N TYR A 185 19.63 21.03 -14.83
CA TYR A 185 18.33 20.42 -15.14
C TYR A 185 17.48 20.26 -13.88
N VAL A 186 18.11 19.91 -12.75
CA VAL A 186 17.44 19.85 -11.44
C VAL A 186 16.90 21.23 -11.09
N ARG A 187 17.74 22.27 -11.18
CA ARG A 187 17.38 23.68 -11.00
C ARG A 187 16.21 24.09 -11.91
N SER A 188 16.31 23.82 -13.21
CA SER A 188 15.23 24.14 -14.15
C SER A 188 13.92 23.41 -13.84
N ALA A 189 13.97 22.25 -13.19
CA ALA A 189 12.78 21.48 -12.81
C ALA A 189 12.20 21.91 -11.45
N THR A 190 12.98 22.61 -10.63
CA THR A 190 12.58 23.17 -9.33
C THR A 190 12.25 24.66 -9.38
N ASP A 191 12.75 25.38 -10.40
CA ASP A 191 12.54 26.81 -10.57
C ASP A 191 11.06 27.10 -10.87
N ALA A 192 10.50 28.05 -10.11
CA ALA A 192 9.10 28.45 -10.21
C ALA A 192 8.86 29.61 -11.21
N GLY A 193 9.82 29.94 -12.07
CA GLY A 193 9.71 31.01 -13.06
C GLY A 193 10.77 32.12 -12.93
N ILE A 194 10.57 33.21 -13.68
CA ILE A 194 11.42 34.41 -13.65
C ILE A 194 10.58 35.69 -13.59
N THR A 195 11.05 36.70 -12.88
CA THR A 195 10.53 38.07 -13.02
C THR A 195 11.38 38.83 -14.04
N THR A 196 10.77 39.34 -15.10
CA THR A 196 11.45 40.07 -16.17
C THR A 196 10.73 41.37 -16.53
N PHE A 197 11.45 42.34 -17.10
CA PHE A 197 10.86 43.60 -17.53
C PHE A 197 10.24 43.45 -18.93
N VAL A 198 8.93 43.67 -19.03
CA VAL A 198 8.16 43.68 -20.27
C VAL A 198 7.85 45.12 -20.67
N ILE A 199 8.28 45.51 -21.87
CA ILE A 199 8.06 46.86 -22.41
C ILE A 199 6.55 47.11 -22.52
N GLY A 200 6.05 48.13 -21.81
CA GLY A 200 4.63 48.51 -21.79
C GLY A 200 3.88 48.06 -20.54
N SER A 201 4.36 47.03 -19.83
CA SER A 201 3.73 46.50 -18.61
C SER A 201 4.57 46.64 -17.34
N GLY A 202 5.88 46.90 -17.46
CA GLY A 202 6.78 46.99 -16.31
C GLY A 202 7.41 45.65 -15.95
N MET A 203 7.74 45.42 -14.68
CA MET A 203 8.22 44.11 -14.21
C MET A 203 7.05 43.13 -14.16
N GLU A 204 7.10 42.06 -14.96
CA GLU A 204 6.12 40.96 -14.93
C GLU A 204 6.80 39.69 -14.39
N SER A 205 6.07 38.94 -13.55
CA SER A 205 6.49 37.60 -13.14
C SER A 205 5.90 36.56 -14.10
N LEU A 206 6.77 35.81 -14.75
CA LEU A 206 6.41 34.63 -15.52
C LEU A 206 6.57 33.42 -14.61
N ASP A 207 5.65 33.28 -13.68
CA ASP A 207 5.64 32.18 -12.73
C ASP A 207 5.16 30.90 -13.44
N ARG A 208 5.87 29.80 -13.19
CA ARG A 208 5.53 28.46 -13.67
C ARG A 208 5.61 27.52 -12.50
N TYR A 209 4.59 26.69 -12.29
CA TYR A 209 4.69 25.63 -11.30
C TYR A 209 5.88 24.68 -11.57
N PRO A 210 6.74 24.41 -10.57
CA PRO A 210 7.91 23.60 -10.78
C PRO A 210 7.59 22.19 -11.31
N PRO A 211 8.14 21.78 -12.47
CA PRO A 211 7.89 20.46 -13.05
C PRO A 211 8.13 19.29 -12.09
N LEU A 212 9.12 19.41 -11.20
CA LEU A 212 9.43 18.39 -10.21
C LEU A 212 8.29 18.23 -9.19
N GLN A 213 7.72 19.34 -8.70
CA GLN A 213 6.62 19.30 -7.74
C GLN A 213 5.37 18.69 -8.39
N TYR A 214 5.05 19.13 -9.61
CA TYR A 214 3.97 18.54 -10.40
C TYR A 214 4.13 17.04 -10.52
N MET A 215 5.31 16.54 -10.93
CA MET A 215 5.55 15.11 -11.08
C MET A 215 5.35 14.34 -9.77
N LEU A 216 6.00 14.78 -8.68
CA LEU A 216 5.96 14.08 -7.39
C LEU A 216 4.55 14.03 -6.79
N TYR A 217 3.85 15.17 -6.77
CA TYR A 217 2.54 15.25 -6.14
C TYR A 217 1.46 14.56 -6.99
N SER A 218 1.54 14.66 -8.32
CA SER A 218 0.67 13.91 -9.23
C SER A 218 0.77 12.40 -9.04
N GLN A 219 2.00 11.90 -8.86
CA GLN A 219 2.24 10.49 -8.57
C GLN A 219 1.63 10.08 -7.22
N TRP A 220 1.76 10.93 -6.19
CA TRP A 220 1.16 10.66 -4.89
C TRP A 220 -0.37 10.58 -4.95
N PHE A 221 -1.05 11.57 -5.56
CA PHE A 221 -2.51 11.58 -5.70
C PHE A 221 -3.03 10.35 -6.47
N THR A 222 -2.30 9.96 -7.53
CA THR A 222 -2.63 8.76 -8.31
C THR A 222 -2.47 7.50 -7.46
N TYR A 223 -1.30 7.33 -6.85
CA TYR A 223 -0.98 6.16 -6.04
C TYR A 223 -1.94 5.97 -4.87
N ILE A 224 -2.21 7.03 -4.08
CA ILE A 224 -3.03 6.90 -2.88
C ILE A 224 -4.51 6.66 -3.21
N TYR A 225 -4.99 7.22 -4.33
CA TYR A 225 -6.33 6.93 -4.82
C TYR A 225 -6.48 5.49 -5.27
N ASP A 226 -5.52 4.98 -6.05
CA ASP A 226 -5.53 3.59 -6.51
C ASP A 226 -5.42 2.63 -5.31
N LEU A 227 -4.59 2.97 -4.30
CA LEU A 227 -4.49 2.22 -3.06
C LEU A 227 -5.83 2.18 -2.29
N TRP A 228 -6.48 3.34 -2.16
CA TRP A 228 -7.81 3.45 -1.56
C TRP A 228 -8.82 2.56 -2.28
N GLU A 229 -8.95 2.73 -3.60
CA GLU A 229 -9.94 2.06 -4.43
C GLU A 229 -9.73 0.55 -4.51
N GLU A 230 -8.52 0.12 -4.87
CA GLU A 230 -8.27 -1.28 -5.24
C GLU A 230 -7.93 -2.18 -4.05
N ARG A 231 -7.45 -1.61 -2.93
CA ARG A 231 -6.95 -2.41 -1.79
C ARG A 231 -7.76 -2.24 -0.51
N TYR A 232 -8.25 -1.04 -0.21
CA TYR A 232 -8.81 -0.78 1.14
C TYR A 232 -10.32 -0.59 1.16
N ARG A 233 -10.91 0.03 0.14
CA ARG A 233 -12.33 0.38 0.13
C ARG A 233 -13.26 -0.82 0.27
N GLU A 234 -12.96 -1.91 -0.44
CA GLU A 234 -13.73 -3.16 -0.33
C GLU A 234 -13.51 -3.87 1.00
N ARG A 235 -12.27 -3.90 1.50
CA ARG A 235 -11.95 -4.51 2.79
C ARG A 235 -12.63 -3.80 3.95
N ILE A 236 -12.71 -2.48 3.90
CA ILE A 236 -13.47 -1.69 4.87
C ILE A 236 -14.95 -2.07 4.81
N ALA A 237 -15.52 -2.25 3.62
CA ALA A 237 -16.90 -2.69 3.47
C ALA A 237 -17.14 -4.07 4.10
N ILE A 238 -16.27 -5.04 3.81
CA ILE A 238 -16.35 -6.38 4.40
C ILE A 238 -16.22 -6.32 5.92
N ALA A 239 -15.28 -5.52 6.45
CA ALA A 239 -15.03 -5.38 7.88
C ALA A 239 -16.18 -4.70 8.64
N HIS A 240 -16.95 -3.82 7.99
CA HIS A 240 -18.20 -3.27 8.55
C HIS A 240 -19.31 -4.33 8.63
N GLY A 241 -19.21 -5.43 7.89
CA GLY A 241 -20.15 -6.54 7.92
C GLY A 241 -21.51 -6.21 7.28
N MET A 242 -22.58 -6.33 8.07
CA MET A 242 -23.97 -6.15 7.61
C MET A 242 -24.47 -4.74 7.90
N ALA A 243 -25.16 -4.14 6.92
CA ALA A 243 -25.87 -2.88 7.09
C ALA A 243 -27.16 -3.09 7.91
N PRO A 244 -27.77 -2.00 8.43
CA PRO A 244 -29.03 -2.07 9.18
C PRO A 244 -30.21 -2.67 8.41
N ASP A 245 -30.13 -2.70 7.08
CA ASP A 245 -31.14 -3.32 6.20
C ASP A 245 -30.94 -4.84 5.97
N GLY A 246 -29.96 -5.43 6.66
CA GLY A 246 -29.65 -6.86 6.60
C GLY A 246 -28.78 -7.29 5.42
N ASN A 247 -28.40 -6.37 4.52
CA ASN A 247 -27.50 -6.66 3.40
C ASN A 247 -26.04 -6.32 3.76
N PRO A 248 -25.05 -7.03 3.21
CA PRO A 248 -23.64 -6.69 3.41
C PRO A 248 -23.32 -5.31 2.83
N TRP A 249 -22.39 -4.60 3.45
CA TRP A 249 -21.84 -3.37 2.88
C TRP A 249 -21.07 -3.67 1.60
N ARG A 250 -21.24 -2.82 0.58
CA ARG A 250 -20.51 -2.90 -0.68
C ARG A 250 -19.42 -1.84 -0.74
N ARG A 251 -18.38 -2.08 -1.55
CA ARG A 251 -17.33 -1.09 -1.86
C ARG A 251 -17.91 0.30 -2.22
N SER A 252 -19.02 0.34 -2.96
CA SER A 252 -19.71 1.57 -3.37
C SER A 252 -20.32 2.38 -2.23
N ASP A 253 -20.63 1.72 -1.12
CA ASP A 253 -21.28 2.32 0.05
C ASP A 253 -20.26 3.03 0.94
N ILE A 254 -18.99 2.59 0.89
CA ILE A 254 -17.90 3.24 1.60
C ILE A 254 -17.54 4.51 0.84
N ARG A 255 -17.93 5.67 1.38
CA ARG A 255 -17.62 6.99 0.82
C ARG A 255 -16.92 7.83 1.88
N ASN A 256 -15.92 8.60 1.45
CA ASN A 256 -15.23 9.53 2.31
C ASN A 256 -14.86 10.79 1.52
N ASN A 257 -15.05 11.96 2.12
CA ASN A 257 -14.84 13.24 1.46
C ASN A 257 -13.38 13.49 1.10
N LEU A 258 -12.41 13.08 1.94
CA LEU A 258 -10.99 13.24 1.63
C LEU A 258 -10.62 12.42 0.37
N PHE A 259 -10.98 11.15 0.33
CA PHE A 259 -10.69 10.30 -0.84
C PHE A 259 -11.47 10.72 -2.08
N GLY A 260 -12.66 11.31 -1.90
CA GLY A 260 -13.41 11.98 -2.97
C GLY A 260 -12.67 13.19 -3.54
N ASP A 261 -12.12 14.04 -2.68
CA ASP A 261 -11.34 15.21 -3.08
C ASP A 261 -10.03 14.82 -3.76
N ILE A 262 -9.32 13.81 -3.22
CA ILE A 262 -8.12 13.21 -3.82
C ILE A 262 -8.41 12.70 -5.24
N ARG A 263 -9.55 12.03 -5.44
CA ARG A 263 -9.98 11.57 -6.77
C ARG A 263 -10.17 12.73 -7.74
N ASN A 264 -10.80 13.81 -7.29
CA ASN A 264 -11.04 14.99 -8.13
C ASN A 264 -9.71 15.64 -8.55
N ILE A 265 -8.77 15.81 -7.60
CA ILE A 265 -7.42 16.34 -7.90
C ILE A 265 -6.69 15.43 -8.88
N ARG A 266 -6.68 14.10 -8.64
CA ARG A 266 -6.10 13.13 -9.57
C ARG A 266 -6.70 13.26 -10.97
N ASN A 267 -8.02 13.40 -11.09
CA ASN A 267 -8.67 13.51 -12.39
C ASN A 267 -8.23 14.75 -13.15
N ASP A 268 -8.14 15.88 -12.48
CA ASP A 268 -7.70 17.15 -13.07
C ASP A 268 -6.22 17.07 -13.50
N VAL A 269 -5.37 16.47 -12.65
CA VAL A 269 -3.96 16.19 -12.99
C VAL A 269 -3.84 15.27 -14.22
N VAL A 270 -4.50 14.11 -14.20
CA VAL A 270 -4.28 13.03 -15.19
C VAL A 270 -5.03 13.28 -16.49
N HIS A 271 -6.26 13.81 -16.42
CA HIS A 271 -7.16 13.92 -17.57
C HIS A 271 -7.29 15.34 -18.12
N LYS A 272 -6.98 16.38 -17.33
CA LYS A 272 -7.08 17.79 -17.74
C LYS A 272 -5.73 18.49 -17.85
N ARG A 273 -4.63 17.73 -17.90
CA ARG A 273 -3.27 18.26 -18.01
C ARG A 273 -2.94 19.27 -16.90
N GLY A 274 -3.56 19.12 -15.73
CA GLY A 274 -3.40 20.02 -14.60
C GLY A 274 -4.34 21.24 -14.62
N GLU A 275 -5.35 21.34 -15.47
CA GLU A 275 -6.38 22.38 -15.35
C GLU A 275 -7.45 21.94 -14.33
N VAL A 276 -7.82 22.85 -13.41
CA VAL A 276 -8.81 22.61 -12.37
C VAL A 276 -10.23 22.59 -12.95
N ASP A 277 -10.95 21.51 -12.67
CA ASP A 277 -12.35 21.30 -13.07
C ASP A 277 -13.13 20.63 -11.93
N ALA A 278 -12.82 19.36 -11.63
CA ALA A 278 -13.51 18.63 -10.58
C ALA A 278 -13.09 19.10 -9.17
N SER A 279 -11.81 19.43 -9.00
CA SER A 279 -11.23 19.75 -7.69
C SER A 279 -11.64 21.11 -7.13
N ALA A 280 -12.17 22.03 -7.96
CA ALA A 280 -12.76 23.29 -7.48
C ALA A 280 -13.98 23.08 -6.57
N ASN A 281 -14.63 21.91 -6.66
CA ASN A 281 -15.81 21.57 -5.86
C ASN A 281 -15.47 20.64 -4.68
N ASN A 282 -14.19 20.56 -4.31
CA ASN A 282 -13.74 19.78 -3.16
C ASN A 282 -14.27 20.36 -1.85
N THR A 283 -14.42 19.48 -0.85
CA THR A 283 -15.05 19.86 0.44
C THR A 283 -14.06 20.00 1.59
N ARG A 284 -12.94 19.29 1.53
CA ARG A 284 -11.82 19.33 2.50
C ARG A 284 -10.57 19.93 1.88
N LEU A 285 -10.21 19.48 0.69
CA LEU A 285 -9.04 19.97 -0.04
C LEU A 285 -9.45 21.15 -0.93
N THR A 286 -9.83 22.26 -0.30
CA THR A 286 -10.32 23.50 -0.96
C THR A 286 -9.16 24.35 -1.47
N TRP A 287 -8.19 23.72 -2.13
CA TRP A 287 -6.91 24.34 -2.49
C TRP A 287 -6.94 25.12 -3.79
N PHE A 288 -7.97 24.90 -4.62
CA PHE A 288 -7.99 25.32 -6.00
C PHE A 288 -9.32 25.99 -6.35
N GLU A 289 -9.27 27.00 -7.21
CA GLU A 289 -10.45 27.60 -7.84
C GLU A 289 -10.60 27.15 -9.30
N ASN A 290 -11.81 27.25 -9.85
CA ASN A 290 -12.09 26.83 -11.22
C ASN A 290 -11.22 27.56 -12.25
N SER A 291 -10.75 26.82 -13.26
CA SER A 291 -9.92 27.34 -14.36
C SER A 291 -8.53 27.84 -13.94
N GLU A 292 -8.07 27.50 -12.74
CA GLU A 292 -6.67 27.60 -12.34
C GLU A 292 -5.89 26.35 -12.75
N ASN A 293 -4.56 26.42 -12.67
CA ASN A 293 -3.72 25.23 -12.75
C ASN A 293 -3.65 24.53 -11.38
N ILE A 294 -3.54 23.22 -11.38
CA ILE A 294 -3.25 22.41 -10.20
C ILE A 294 -1.78 22.59 -9.83
N GLU A 295 -1.59 23.44 -8.82
CA GLU A 295 -0.29 23.82 -8.29
C GLU A 295 -0.25 23.63 -6.76
N PRO A 296 -0.30 22.38 -6.25
CA PRO A 296 -0.29 22.14 -4.81
C PRO A 296 0.99 22.67 -4.17
N GLN A 297 0.85 23.45 -3.10
CA GLN A 297 1.98 23.98 -2.35
C GLN A 297 2.53 22.92 -1.38
N PRO A 298 3.84 22.97 -1.03
CA PRO A 298 4.42 22.04 -0.05
C PRO A 298 3.67 22.03 1.29
N GLU A 299 3.18 23.18 1.76
CA GLU A 299 2.40 23.31 3.00
C GLU A 299 1.05 22.60 2.90
N GLN A 300 0.41 22.67 1.73
CA GLN A 300 -0.83 21.94 1.45
C GLN A 300 -0.57 20.43 1.49
N MET A 301 0.51 19.97 0.87
CA MET A 301 0.91 18.55 0.92
C MET A 301 1.25 18.09 2.34
N LEU A 302 1.90 18.93 3.14
CA LEU A 302 2.17 18.64 4.56
C LEU A 302 0.88 18.52 5.38
N SER A 303 -0.11 19.37 5.11
CA SER A 303 -1.38 19.37 5.83
C SER A 303 -2.11 18.02 5.75
N LEU A 304 -1.90 17.26 4.67
CA LEU A 304 -2.49 15.93 4.45
C LEU A 304 -2.17 14.94 5.58
N ALA A 305 -1.04 15.08 6.26
CA ALA A 305 -0.66 14.21 7.38
C ALA A 305 -1.67 14.28 8.55
N ALA A 306 -2.32 15.44 8.74
CA ALA A 306 -3.30 15.65 9.79
C ALA A 306 -4.75 15.39 9.34
N LEU A 307 -4.98 15.12 8.05
CA LEU A 307 -6.32 15.01 7.48
C LEU A 307 -6.82 13.56 7.35
N PHE A 308 -6.02 12.57 7.74
CA PHE A 308 -6.42 11.17 7.62
C PHE A 308 -7.73 10.90 8.39
N PRO A 309 -8.78 10.37 7.74
CA PRO A 309 -10.13 10.36 8.29
C PRO A 309 -10.40 9.11 9.14
N ARG A 310 -9.56 8.86 10.16
CA ARG A 310 -9.60 7.62 10.95
C ARG A 310 -10.99 7.33 11.53
N ASP A 311 -11.52 8.26 12.30
CA ASP A 311 -12.79 8.08 13.03
C ASP A 311 -13.99 7.93 12.09
N GLU A 312 -13.95 8.59 10.93
CA GLU A 312 -15.00 8.47 9.91
C GLU A 312 -15.01 7.10 9.26
N LEU A 313 -13.84 6.48 9.04
CA LEU A 313 -13.74 5.14 8.45
C LEU A 313 -14.14 4.05 9.43
N LEU A 314 -13.94 4.27 10.74
CA LEU A 314 -14.38 3.38 11.81
C LEU A 314 -15.90 3.46 12.05
N THR A 315 -16.52 4.57 11.68
CA THR A 315 -17.96 4.76 11.84
C THR A 315 -18.71 4.06 10.72
N ALA A 316 -19.82 3.38 11.07
CA ALA A 316 -20.66 2.72 10.08
C ALA A 316 -21.15 3.73 9.02
N PRO A 317 -20.99 3.41 7.71
CA PRO A 317 -21.34 4.33 6.63
C PRO A 317 -22.86 4.54 6.54
N VAL A 318 -23.26 5.60 5.84
CA VAL A 318 -24.66 5.83 5.47
C VAL A 318 -24.82 5.43 4.01
N ARG A 319 -25.77 4.52 3.72
CA ARG A 319 -26.05 4.13 2.33
C ARG A 319 -26.47 5.36 1.54
N PRO A 320 -25.84 5.62 0.39
CA PRO A 320 -26.30 6.69 -0.48
C PRO A 320 -27.69 6.34 -1.03
N GLU A 321 -28.48 7.38 -1.32
CA GLU A 321 -29.69 7.24 -2.14
C GLU A 321 -29.35 6.45 -3.42
N PRO A 322 -30.27 5.59 -3.91
CA PRO A 322 -30.05 4.80 -5.12
C PRO A 322 -29.57 5.69 -6.28
N GLY A 323 -28.33 5.45 -6.70
CA GLY A 323 -27.71 6.22 -7.78
C GLY A 323 -28.40 6.03 -9.13
N LYS A 324 -28.00 6.85 -10.10
CA LYS A 324 -28.42 6.66 -11.50
C LYS A 324 -27.99 5.27 -11.97
N ARG A 325 -28.90 4.53 -12.60
CA ARG A 325 -28.62 3.18 -13.12
C ARG A 325 -27.42 3.22 -14.06
N THR A 326 -26.50 2.29 -13.87
CA THR A 326 -25.33 2.12 -14.72
C THR A 326 -25.70 1.28 -15.95
N GLU A 327 -25.24 1.71 -17.13
CA GLU A 327 -25.33 0.90 -18.34
C GLU A 327 -24.31 -0.23 -18.28
N ILE A 328 -24.73 -1.44 -18.65
CA ILE A 328 -23.84 -2.61 -18.56
C ILE A 328 -22.96 -2.63 -19.83
N PRO A 329 -21.62 -2.74 -19.71
CA PRO A 329 -20.70 -2.45 -20.82
C PRO A 329 -20.61 -3.52 -21.91
N TRP A 330 -21.39 -4.60 -21.84
CA TRP A 330 -21.39 -5.67 -22.83
C TRP A 330 -22.55 -5.58 -23.81
N THR A 331 -22.26 -5.99 -25.04
CA THR A 331 -23.21 -6.02 -26.14
C THR A 331 -24.11 -7.25 -26.05
N VAL A 332 -25.42 -7.04 -26.18
CA VAL A 332 -26.42 -8.12 -26.24
C VAL A 332 -26.81 -8.35 -27.70
N ALA A 333 -26.95 -9.61 -28.12
CA ALA A 333 -27.41 -9.95 -29.46
C ALA A 333 -28.80 -9.31 -29.76
N PRO A 334 -29.00 -8.66 -30.91
CA PRO A 334 -30.25 -7.98 -31.23
C PRO A 334 -31.47 -8.89 -31.17
N GLU A 335 -31.32 -10.14 -31.59
CA GLU A 335 -32.40 -11.14 -31.62
C GLU A 335 -32.89 -11.45 -30.20
N LEU A 336 -31.97 -11.54 -29.24
CA LEU A 336 -32.31 -11.78 -27.84
C LEU A 336 -33.06 -10.60 -27.22
N VAL A 337 -32.69 -9.37 -27.59
CA VAL A 337 -33.40 -8.17 -27.15
C VAL A 337 -34.83 -8.16 -27.69
N ASP A 338 -35.03 -8.56 -28.95
CA ASP A 338 -36.34 -8.60 -29.57
C ASP A 338 -37.22 -9.72 -29.01
N ASP A 339 -36.65 -10.90 -28.72
CA ASP A 339 -37.37 -12.00 -28.08
C ASP A 339 -37.81 -11.64 -26.66
N VAL A 340 -36.96 -10.97 -25.87
CA VAL A 340 -37.32 -10.46 -24.54
C VAL A 340 -38.43 -9.41 -24.62
N LYS A 341 -38.37 -8.47 -25.58
CA LYS A 341 -39.42 -7.47 -25.80
C LYS A 341 -40.75 -8.12 -26.18
N ARG A 342 -40.73 -9.11 -27.08
CA ARG A 342 -41.91 -9.87 -27.50
C ARG A 342 -42.52 -10.61 -26.32
N ARG A 343 -41.69 -11.32 -25.54
CA ARG A 343 -42.14 -12.03 -24.35
C ARG A 343 -42.75 -11.10 -23.31
N ALA A 344 -42.15 -9.93 -23.09
CA ALA A 344 -42.68 -8.93 -22.15
C ALA A 344 -44.02 -8.32 -22.62
N LEU A 345 -44.25 -8.24 -23.93
CA LEU A 345 -45.55 -7.85 -24.49
C LEU A 345 -46.60 -8.95 -24.29
N ASP A 346 -46.25 -10.21 -24.57
CA ASP A 346 -47.14 -11.36 -24.39
C ASP A 346 -47.56 -11.54 -22.92
N LEU A 347 -46.67 -11.21 -21.99
CA LEU A 347 -46.93 -11.23 -20.54
C LEU A 347 -47.69 -9.98 -20.04
N GLY A 348 -48.02 -9.03 -20.91
CA GLY A 348 -48.75 -7.81 -20.54
C GLY A 348 -47.98 -6.89 -19.59
N MET A 349 -46.64 -6.94 -19.59
CA MET A 349 -45.82 -6.21 -18.62
C MET A 349 -45.91 -4.69 -18.81
N THR A 350 -46.02 -3.98 -17.70
CA THR A 350 -45.99 -2.51 -17.67
C THR A 350 -44.59 -1.96 -18.00
N LYS A 351 -44.51 -0.68 -18.34
CA LYS A 351 -43.23 0.01 -18.58
C LYS A 351 -42.29 -0.02 -17.36
N ALA A 352 -42.84 -0.03 -16.16
CA ALA A 352 -42.07 -0.16 -14.92
C ALA A 352 -41.45 -1.57 -14.82
N GLN A 353 -42.24 -2.63 -14.98
CA GLN A 353 -41.75 -4.01 -14.93
C GLN A 353 -40.73 -4.32 -16.02
N LYS A 354 -40.90 -3.78 -17.23
CA LYS A 354 -39.91 -3.93 -18.32
C LYS A 354 -38.53 -3.38 -17.97
N ARG A 355 -38.45 -2.38 -17.08
CA ARG A 355 -37.17 -1.80 -16.61
C ARG A 355 -36.49 -2.68 -15.55
N GLU A 356 -37.20 -3.63 -14.95
CA GLU A 356 -36.68 -4.55 -13.93
C GLU A 356 -36.13 -5.84 -14.53
N ILE A 357 -36.53 -6.22 -15.75
CA ILE A 357 -36.10 -7.46 -16.44
C ILE A 357 -34.57 -7.65 -16.39
N GLY A 358 -33.80 -6.58 -16.65
CA GLY A 358 -32.35 -6.65 -16.61
C GLY A 358 -31.78 -6.92 -15.22
N ILE A 359 -32.41 -6.35 -14.18
CA ILE A 359 -32.03 -6.56 -12.78
C ILE A 359 -32.37 -8.00 -12.36
N GLU A 360 -33.58 -8.46 -12.67
CA GLU A 360 -34.04 -9.83 -12.39
C GLU A 360 -33.14 -10.87 -13.07
N ALA A 361 -32.77 -10.66 -14.33
CA ALA A 361 -31.89 -11.57 -15.06
C ALA A 361 -30.49 -11.65 -14.44
N LEU A 362 -29.93 -10.51 -14.01
CA LEU A 362 -28.64 -10.48 -13.32
C LEU A 362 -28.72 -11.16 -11.94
N GLN A 363 -29.80 -10.93 -11.20
CA GLN A 363 -30.01 -11.57 -9.90
C GLN A 363 -30.13 -13.09 -10.05
N LEU A 364 -30.90 -13.57 -11.03
CA LEU A 364 -31.00 -14.99 -11.34
C LEU A 364 -29.64 -15.60 -11.72
N TRP A 365 -28.81 -14.85 -12.45
CA TRP A 365 -27.46 -15.31 -12.78
C TRP A 365 -26.57 -15.42 -11.54
N LEU A 366 -26.62 -14.43 -10.63
CA LEU A 366 -25.89 -14.45 -9.36
C LEU A 366 -26.37 -15.60 -8.46
N ASP A 367 -27.68 -15.81 -8.36
CA ASP A 367 -28.27 -16.90 -7.55
C ASP A 367 -27.88 -18.28 -8.11
N ALA A 368 -27.71 -18.40 -9.42
CA ALA A 368 -27.26 -19.63 -10.08
C ALA A 368 -25.74 -19.85 -10.00
N HIS A 369 -24.96 -18.83 -9.66
CA HIS A 369 -23.50 -18.88 -9.55
C HIS A 369 -23.04 -18.27 -8.21
N PRO A 370 -23.40 -18.89 -7.07
CA PRO A 370 -22.96 -18.43 -5.76
C PRO A 370 -21.42 -18.53 -5.66
N CYS A 371 -20.81 -17.51 -5.06
CA CYS A 371 -19.37 -17.45 -4.80
C CYS A 371 -18.90 -18.53 -3.83
#